data_AF-A0A524KP16-F1
#
_entry.id   AF-A0A524KP16-F1
#
_cell.length_a   1.000
_cell.length_b   1.000
_cell.length_c   1.000
_cell.angle_alpha   90.00
_cell.angle_beta   90.00
_cell.angle_gamma   90.00
#
_symmetry.space_group_name_H-M   'P 1'
#
loop_
_entity.id
_entity.type
_entity.pdbx_description
1 polymer ?
#
loop_
_entity_poly.entity_id
_entity_poly.type
_entity_poly.pdbx_seq_one_letter_code
_entity_poly.pdbx_strand_id
1 'polypeptide(L)' 'MARKNDLPPRTGIVPEELTELTLADICRVCEVRTEFILELVEEGVLTPIGLEPGNWRFTYTH' A
#
# COMPACT_ATOMS: atom_id res chain seq x y z
N MET A 1 -33.92 -7.77 16.81
CA MET A 1 -33.10 -8.79 16.12
C MET A 1 -32.02 -8.05 15.35
N ALA A 2 -30.78 -8.08 15.85
CA ALA A 2 -29.66 -7.32 15.28
C ALA A 2 -29.13 -8.05 14.04
N ARG A 3 -29.16 -7.41 12.86
CA ARG A 3 -28.47 -7.92 11.67
C ARG A 3 -27.03 -7.44 11.71
N LYS A 4 -26.13 -8.39 11.98
CA LYS A 4 -24.68 -8.23 11.99
C LYS A 4 -24.17 -7.93 10.57
N ASN A 5 -23.66 -6.73 10.39
CA ASN A 5 -22.38 -6.47 9.73
C ASN A 5 -22.17 -6.99 8.29
N ASP A 6 -22.86 -6.39 7.32
CA ASP A 6 -22.53 -6.51 5.88
C ASP A 6 -21.36 -5.57 5.49
N LEU A 7 -20.25 -5.62 6.22
CA LEU A 7 -19.00 -5.09 5.67
C LEU A 7 -18.57 -6.04 4.55
N PRO A 8 -18.30 -5.53 3.32
CA PRO A 8 -17.82 -6.36 2.24
C PRO A 8 -16.55 -7.10 2.71
N PRO A 9 -16.30 -8.32 2.22
CA PRO A 9 -15.01 -8.95 2.44
C PRO A 9 -13.96 -8.00 1.90
N ARG A 10 -13.22 -7.34 2.81
CA ARG A 10 -11.96 -6.71 2.45
C ARG A 10 -11.08 -7.87 2.06
N THR A 11 -10.99 -8.14 0.76
CA THR A 11 -10.02 -9.06 0.19
C THR A 11 -8.65 -8.44 0.43
N GLY A 12 -8.18 -8.53 1.68
CA GLY A 12 -6.79 -8.34 2.02
C GLY A 12 -6.07 -9.52 1.41
N ILE A 13 -5.38 -9.28 0.32
CA ILE A 13 -4.38 -10.20 -0.18
C ILE A 13 -3.37 -10.29 0.97
N VAL A 14 -3.24 -11.45 1.59
CA VAL A 14 -2.21 -11.73 2.60
C VAL A 14 -1.10 -12.44 1.85
N PRO A 15 0.00 -11.76 1.48
CA PRO A 15 1.07 -12.40 0.77
C PRO A 15 2.14 -12.76 1.81
N GLU A 16 2.25 -14.06 2.05
CA GLU A 16 2.96 -14.70 3.16
C GLU A 16 4.50 -14.67 2.97
N GLU A 17 4.96 -14.19 1.83
CA GLU A 17 6.35 -13.96 1.47
C GLU A 17 6.49 -12.52 0.99
N LEU A 18 7.50 -11.80 1.51
CA LEU A 18 7.89 -10.41 1.21
C LEU A 18 7.17 -9.82 -0.01
N THR A 19 6.07 -9.10 0.24
CA THR A 19 5.30 -8.51 -0.84
C THR A 19 5.98 -7.23 -1.26
N GLU A 20 6.62 -7.24 -2.42
CA GLU A 20 6.95 -5.99 -3.08
C GLU A 20 5.65 -5.32 -3.52
N LEU A 21 5.34 -4.17 -2.93
CA LEU A 21 4.17 -3.38 -3.30
C LEU A 21 4.60 -2.29 -4.26
N THR A 22 3.84 -2.12 -5.34
CA THR A 22 4.01 -0.94 -6.18
C THR A 22 3.34 0.27 -5.55
N LEU A 23 3.70 1.46 -6.02
CA LEU A 23 3.01 2.70 -5.65
C LEU A 23 1.49 2.61 -5.86
N ALA A 24 1.08 1.98 -6.97
CA ALA A 24 -0.33 1.77 -7.29
C ALA A 24 -1.02 0.82 -6.30
N ASP A 25 -0.32 -0.23 -5.85
CA ASP A 25 -0.87 -1.17 -4.85
C ASP A 25 -1.08 -0.48 -3.51
N ILE A 26 -0.12 0.33 -3.05
CA ILE A 26 -0.25 1.11 -1.80
C ILE A 26 -1.44 2.07 -1.91
N CYS A 27 -1.54 2.82 -3.01
CA CYS A 27 -2.66 3.73 -3.23
C CYS A 27 -4.00 3.00 -3.20
N ARG A 28 -4.07 1.81 -3.81
CA ARG A 28 -5.29 1.00 -3.86
C ARG A 28 -5.66 0.39 -2.51
N VAL A 29 -4.70 -0.14 -1.75
CA VAL A 29 -4.94 -0.83 -0.48
C VAL A 29 -5.24 0.16 0.64
N CYS A 30 -4.49 1.26 0.69
CA CYS A 30 -4.65 2.28 1.72
C CYS A 30 -5.69 3.35 1.34
N GLU A 31 -6.24 3.30 0.12
CA GLU A 31 -7.16 4.30 -0.45
C GLU A 31 -6.58 5.73 -0.36
N VAL A 32 -5.26 5.85 -0.49
CA VAL A 32 -4.54 7.11 -0.45
C VAL A 32 -4.17 7.58 -1.84
N ARG A 33 -3.95 8.88 -1.94
CA ARG A 33 -3.48 9.51 -3.17
C ARG A 33 -1.99 9.28 -3.39
N THR A 34 -1.60 9.19 -4.66
CA THR A 34 -0.20 9.07 -5.06
C THR A 34 0.65 10.21 -4.53
N GLU A 35 0.14 11.44 -4.54
CA GLU A 35 0.86 12.62 -4.08
C GLU A 35 1.23 12.52 -2.60
N PHE A 36 0.35 11.94 -1.79
CA PHE A 36 0.64 11.72 -0.38
C PHE A 36 1.79 10.72 -0.18
N ILE A 37 1.83 9.64 -0.98
CA ILE A 37 2.95 8.70 -0.92
C ILE A 37 4.24 9.35 -1.42
N LEU A 38 4.19 10.20 -2.45
CA LEU A 38 5.35 10.96 -2.92
C LEU A 38 5.92 11.85 -1.82
N GLU A 39 5.07 12.62 -1.13
CA GLU A 39 5.47 13.44 0.01
C GLU A 39 6.15 12.60 1.09
N LEU A 40 5.61 11.43 1.43
CA LEU A 40 6.23 10.54 2.42
C LEU A 40 7.60 10.02 1.99
N VAL A 41 7.83 9.85 0.68
CA VAL A 41 9.15 9.47 0.16
C VAL A 41 10.12 10.64 0.21
N GLU A 42 9.67 11.84 -0.15
CA GLU A 42 10.47 13.07 -0.09
C GLU A 42 10.87 13.42 1.35
N GLU A 43 9.96 13.25 2.30
CA GLU A 43 10.22 13.42 3.73
C GLU A 43 11.05 12.27 4.34
N GLY A 44 11.37 11.23 3.55
CA GLY A 44 12.18 10.09 3.98
C GLY A 44 11.47 9.12 4.94
N VAL A 45 10.15 9.22 5.06
CA VAL A 45 9.31 8.29 5.83
C VAL A 45 9.20 6.94 5.11
N LEU A 46 9.11 6.98 3.78
CA LEU A 46 9.10 5.81 2.92
C LEU A 46 10.35 5.78 2.04
N THR A 47 10.98 4.62 1.92
CA THR A 47 12.14 4.44 1.04
C THR A 47 11.81 3.40 -0.04
N PRO A 48 11.39 3.83 -1.24
CA PRO A 48 11.15 2.91 -2.33
C PRO A 48 12.47 2.40 -2.90
N ILE A 49 12.43 1.19 -3.43
CA ILE A 49 13.45 0.63 -4.29
C ILE A 49 13.09 1.02 -5.73
N GLY A 50 13.99 1.72 -6.43
CA GLY A 50 13.80 2.16 -7.81
C GLY A 50 14.02 3.66 -8.01
N LEU A 51 14.29 4.08 -9.25
CA LEU A 51 14.68 5.46 -9.58
C LEU A 51 13.49 6.41 -9.78
N GLU A 52 12.31 5.88 -10.11
CA GLU A 52 11.14 6.67 -10.51
C GLU A 52 9.83 6.09 -9.97
N PRO A 53 8.79 6.92 -9.73
CA PRO A 53 7.52 6.49 -9.15
C PRO A 53 6.83 5.31 -9.86
N GLY A 54 6.97 5.22 -11.18
CA GLY A 54 6.40 4.12 -11.97
C GLY A 54 7.05 2.76 -11.71
N ASN A 55 8.30 2.75 -11.23
CA ASN A 55 9.10 1.55 -10.98
C ASN A 55 9.37 1.32 -9.49
N TRP A 56 8.79 2.13 -8.61
CA TRP A 56 8.96 1.96 -7.18
C TRP A 56 8.41 0.62 -6.69
N ARG A 57 9.20 -0.01 -5.82
CA ARG A 57 8.83 -1.17 -5.02
C ARG A 57 9.06 -0.84 -3.56
N PHE A 58 8.03 -1.07 -2.76
CA PHE A 58 8.09 -0.93 -1.32
C PHE A 58 8.11 -2.31 -0.71
N THR A 59 9.12 -2.57 0.11
CA THR A 59 9.20 -3.77 0.91
C THR A 59 8.78 -3.43 2.33
N TYR A 60 7.93 -4.26 2.91
CA TYR A 60 7.58 -4.18 4.32
C TYR A 60 8.31 -5.30 5.05
N THR A 61 9.16 -4.93 6.01
CA THR A 61 9.65 -5.88 7.01
C THR A 61 8.64 -5.86 8.16
N HIS A 62 7.96 -7.00 8.36
CA HIS A 62 7.02 -7.20 9.45
C HIS A 62 7.74 -7.27 10.81
#